data_AF-A0A4Y9Y0K3-F1
#
_entry.id   AF-A0A4Y9Y0K3-F1
#
_cell.length_a   1.000
_cell.length_b   1.000
_cell.length_c   1.000
_cell.angle_alpha   90.00
_cell.angle_beta   90.00
_cell.angle_gamma   90.00
#
_symmetry.space_group_name_H-M   'P 1'
#
loop_
_entity.id
_entity.type
_entity.pdbx_description
1 polymer ?
#
loop_
_entity_poly.entity_id
_entity_poly.type
_entity_poly.pdbx_seq_one_letter_code
_entity_poly.pdbx_strand_id
1 'polypeptide(L)'
;MRWVPGHKGIEGNELADQEAKKAARGDSSPVEDLPGWLRAKLPISLSRLRQTLNATITTRAHEEWKDSPRAVKMDRIDEDMPSKKYCKIAYSLPRRHASLLIQLRTEHVPLRRHLHRMQLVDSPNCQHCDRGVREMVFHYLLECPGYRNARARLEREIGPAAKSIRHLLNSTETVRALFRFVHDTGRFTATYGDLALAEPEERGKKGKKKTPGRGRHVEGRQETGDG
;
A
#
# COMPACT_ATOMS: atom_id res chain seq x y z
N MET A 1 23.30 -13.00 -34.47
CA MET A 1 23.14 -12.17 -33.24
C MET A 1 24.25 -12.53 -32.27
N ARG A 2 24.93 -11.53 -31.68
CA ARG A 2 25.99 -11.72 -30.69
C ARG A 2 25.65 -10.87 -29.47
N TRP A 3 25.56 -11.48 -28.29
CA TRP A 3 25.31 -10.74 -27.06
C TRP A 3 26.60 -10.06 -26.60
N VAL A 4 26.51 -8.78 -26.26
CA VAL A 4 27.63 -7.99 -25.74
C VAL A 4 27.23 -7.30 -24.43
N PRO A 5 28.15 -7.23 -23.46
CA PRO A 5 27.88 -6.57 -22.18
C PRO A 5 27.79 -5.05 -22.34
N GLY A 6 26.79 -4.44 -21.72
CA GLY A 6 26.62 -2.98 -21.70
C GLY A 6 27.67 -2.28 -20.85
N HIS A 7 27.94 -1.00 -21.17
CA HIS A 7 28.82 -0.10 -20.42
C HIS A 7 30.27 -0.60 -20.25
N LYS A 8 30.77 -1.35 -21.23
CA LYS A 8 32.17 -1.81 -21.27
C LYS A 8 33.02 -1.05 -22.31
N GLY A 9 32.55 0.10 -22.80
CA GLY A 9 33.30 0.89 -23.77
C GLY A 9 33.39 0.25 -25.15
N ILE A 10 32.47 -0.68 -25.48
CA ILE A 10 32.38 -1.24 -26.83
C ILE A 10 31.76 -0.16 -27.71
N GLU A 11 32.59 0.46 -28.56
CA GLU A 11 32.27 1.65 -29.34
C GLU A 11 30.89 1.59 -30.02
N GLY A 12 30.59 0.51 -30.76
CA GLY A 12 29.30 0.37 -31.44
C GLY A 12 28.09 0.24 -30.49
N ASN A 13 28.26 -0.37 -29.32
CA ASN A 13 27.19 -0.46 -28.31
C ASN A 13 26.99 0.88 -27.58
N GLU A 14 28.08 1.58 -27.26
CA GLU A 14 28.02 2.91 -26.66
C GLU A 14 27.38 3.92 -27.62
N LEU A 15 27.71 3.88 -28.91
CA LEU A 15 27.11 4.74 -29.93
C LEU A 15 25.60 4.46 -30.07
N ALA A 16 25.20 3.18 -30.10
CA ALA A 16 23.80 2.80 -30.14
C ALA A 16 23.03 3.27 -28.88
N ASP A 17 23.62 3.17 -27.69
CA ASP A 17 23.02 3.68 -26.44
C ASP A 17 22.93 5.21 -26.43
N GLN A 18 23.93 5.92 -26.97
CA GLN A 18 23.90 7.37 -27.14
C GLN A 18 22.75 7.81 -28.07
N GLU A 19 22.61 7.17 -29.23
CA GLU A 19 21.51 7.48 -30.16
C GLU A 19 20.15 7.12 -29.56
N ALA A 20 20.03 5.99 -28.84
CA ALA A 20 18.81 5.63 -28.12
C ALA A 20 18.45 6.67 -27.04
N LYS A 21 19.44 7.23 -26.33
CA LYS A 21 19.23 8.32 -25.36
C LYS A 21 18.78 9.63 -26.02
N LYS A 22 19.34 9.99 -27.19
CA LYS A 22 18.87 11.16 -27.98
C LYS A 22 17.41 10.96 -28.39
N ALA A 23 17.09 9.82 -28.97
CA ALA A 23 15.72 9.46 -29.35
C ALA A 23 14.74 9.50 -28.16
N ALA A 24 15.16 9.01 -26.98
CA ALA A 24 14.33 9.04 -25.77
C ALA A 24 14.02 10.46 -25.27
N ARG A 25 14.84 11.45 -25.61
CA ARG A 25 14.62 12.88 -25.29
C ARG A 25 13.72 13.58 -26.31
N GLY A 26 13.34 12.90 -27.38
CA GLY A 26 12.49 13.44 -28.45
C GLY A 26 13.28 13.92 -29.68
N ASP A 27 14.60 13.76 -29.69
CA ASP A 27 15.40 14.06 -30.88
C ASP A 27 15.11 13.01 -31.97
N SER A 28 15.04 13.46 -33.21
CA SER A 28 14.89 12.59 -34.38
C SER A 28 15.92 12.97 -35.41
N SER A 29 16.41 11.99 -36.17
CA SER A 29 17.21 12.25 -37.34
C SER A 29 16.44 13.11 -38.36
N PRO A 30 17.14 13.90 -39.19
CA PRO A 30 16.54 14.60 -40.33
C PRO A 30 15.76 13.63 -41.23
N VAL A 31 14.65 14.09 -41.80
CA VAL A 31 13.76 13.25 -42.63
C VAL A 31 14.46 12.69 -43.87
N GLU A 32 15.42 13.44 -44.41
CA GLU A 32 16.26 13.06 -45.55
C GLU A 32 17.04 11.76 -45.27
N ASP A 33 17.58 11.64 -44.05
CA ASP A 33 18.42 10.54 -43.59
C ASP A 33 17.59 9.30 -43.17
N LEU A 34 16.27 9.47 -43.01
CA LEU A 34 15.38 8.38 -42.64
C LEU A 34 15.00 7.53 -43.87
N PRO A 35 14.94 6.19 -43.74
CA PRO A 35 14.34 5.33 -44.74
C PRO A 35 12.89 5.75 -45.06
N GLY A 36 12.45 5.63 -46.32
CA GLY A 36 11.14 6.14 -46.77
C GLY A 36 9.93 5.70 -45.93
N TRP A 37 9.97 4.50 -45.36
CA TRP A 37 8.93 3.95 -44.48
C TRP A 37 8.90 4.53 -43.06
N LEU A 38 9.96 5.23 -42.64
CA LEU A 38 10.06 5.97 -41.37
C LEU A 38 9.88 7.49 -41.55
N ARG A 39 9.71 7.98 -42.79
CA ARG A 39 9.42 9.39 -43.07
C ARG A 39 7.97 9.78 -42.78
N ALA A 40 7.07 8.79 -42.70
CA ALA A 40 5.68 9.01 -42.33
C ALA A 40 5.53 9.18 -40.80
N LYS A 41 4.47 9.89 -40.38
CA LYS A 41 4.18 10.06 -38.95
C LYS A 41 3.95 8.70 -38.30
N LEU A 42 4.79 8.38 -37.32
CA LEU A 42 4.67 7.13 -36.57
C LEU A 42 3.33 7.08 -35.82
N PRO A 43 2.68 5.90 -35.77
CA PRO A 43 1.47 5.72 -34.97
C PRO A 43 1.79 5.96 -33.49
N ILE A 44 0.85 6.59 -32.78
CA ILE A 44 0.97 6.78 -31.34
C ILE A 44 0.95 5.40 -30.68
N SER A 45 1.96 5.13 -29.85
CA SER A 45 1.97 3.91 -29.05
C SER A 45 0.71 3.84 -28.18
N LEU A 46 -0.06 2.76 -28.31
CA LEU A 46 -1.21 2.49 -27.45
C LEU A 46 -0.85 2.50 -25.97
N SER A 47 0.38 2.08 -25.61
CA SER A 47 0.84 2.13 -24.23
C SER A 47 1.05 3.56 -23.74
N ARG A 48 1.63 4.42 -24.58
CA ARG A 48 1.80 5.86 -24.28
C ARG A 48 0.44 6.54 -24.13
N LEU A 49 -0.51 6.28 -25.04
CA LEU A 49 -1.87 6.82 -24.96
C LEU A 49 -2.56 6.42 -23.64
N ARG A 50 -2.52 5.13 -23.28
CA ARG A 50 -3.07 4.63 -22.01
C ARG A 50 -2.41 5.27 -20.80
N GLN A 51 -1.10 5.43 -20.80
CA GLN A 51 -0.36 6.07 -19.72
C GLN A 51 -0.78 7.54 -19.53
N THR A 52 -0.85 8.30 -20.62
CA THR A 52 -1.30 9.70 -20.58
C THR A 52 -2.74 9.80 -20.08
N LEU A 53 -3.65 8.99 -20.61
CA LEU A 53 -5.05 8.99 -20.18
C LEU A 53 -5.20 8.64 -18.70
N ASN A 54 -4.54 7.58 -18.23
CA ASN A 54 -4.57 7.17 -16.83
C ASN A 54 -3.98 8.24 -15.91
N ALA A 55 -2.91 8.92 -16.32
CA ALA A 55 -2.33 10.04 -15.57
C ALA A 55 -3.33 11.20 -15.46
N THR A 56 -3.96 11.60 -16.56
CA THR A 56 -4.99 12.65 -16.55
C THR A 56 -6.17 12.29 -15.64
N ILE A 57 -6.69 11.07 -15.75
CA ILE A 57 -7.79 10.59 -14.89
C ILE A 57 -7.38 10.59 -13.41
N THR A 58 -6.16 10.12 -13.11
CA THR A 58 -5.67 10.05 -11.72
C THR A 58 -5.51 11.44 -11.11
N THR A 59 -4.95 12.39 -11.86
CA THR A 59 -4.82 13.78 -11.40
C THR A 59 -6.19 14.41 -11.14
N ARG A 60 -7.10 14.32 -12.09
CA ARG A 60 -8.45 14.88 -11.96
C ARG A 60 -9.21 14.26 -10.79
N ALA A 61 -9.17 12.94 -10.66
CA ALA A 61 -9.84 12.24 -9.56
C ALA A 61 -9.29 12.65 -8.19
N HIS A 62 -7.99 12.93 -8.09
CA HIS A 62 -7.36 13.39 -6.86
C HIS A 62 -7.75 14.83 -6.51
N GLU A 63 -7.83 15.74 -7.50
CA GLU A 63 -8.33 17.11 -7.31
C GLU A 63 -9.81 17.09 -6.87
N GLU A 64 -10.68 16.39 -7.61
CA GLU A 64 -12.10 16.23 -7.26
C GLU A 64 -12.31 15.62 -5.87
N TRP A 65 -11.43 14.69 -5.46
CA TRP A 65 -11.47 14.15 -4.10
C TRP A 65 -11.13 15.20 -3.05
N LYS A 66 -10.03 15.95 -3.24
CA LYS A 66 -9.58 16.98 -2.28
C LYS A 66 -10.62 18.08 -2.09
N ASP A 67 -11.35 18.43 -3.13
CA ASP A 67 -12.42 19.43 -3.06
C ASP A 67 -13.69 18.90 -2.37
N SER A 68 -13.78 17.58 -2.14
CA SER A 68 -14.94 16.97 -1.49
C SER A 68 -14.96 17.25 0.03
N PRO A 69 -16.12 17.58 0.62
CA PRO A 69 -16.28 17.62 2.08
C PRO A 69 -15.95 16.30 2.79
N ARG A 70 -15.96 15.19 2.03
CA ARG A 70 -15.63 13.84 2.55
C ARG A 70 -14.13 13.65 2.76
N ALA A 71 -13.26 14.37 2.04
CA ALA A 71 -11.81 14.28 2.19
C ALA A 71 -11.38 14.68 3.60
N VAL A 72 -11.90 15.80 4.13
CA VAL A 72 -11.60 16.30 5.49
C VAL A 72 -11.76 15.22 6.56
N LYS A 73 -12.78 14.36 6.44
CA LYS A 73 -13.01 13.27 7.38
C LYS A 73 -12.06 12.09 7.13
N MET A 74 -11.83 11.75 5.86
CA MET A 74 -10.97 10.64 5.47
C MET A 74 -9.49 10.93 5.79
N ASP A 75 -9.02 12.18 5.72
CA ASP A 75 -7.62 12.56 5.95
C ASP A 75 -7.09 12.14 7.33
N ARG A 76 -7.99 12.07 8.31
CA ARG A 76 -7.71 11.55 9.67
C ARG A 76 -7.23 10.09 9.64
N ILE A 77 -7.55 9.35 8.58
CA ILE A 77 -7.24 7.94 8.37
C ILE A 77 -6.28 7.75 7.18
N ASP A 78 -6.56 8.43 6.07
CA ASP A 78 -5.86 8.25 4.80
C ASP A 78 -5.92 9.52 3.95
N GLU A 79 -4.88 10.34 4.06
CA GLU A 79 -4.71 11.57 3.30
C GLU A 79 -4.43 11.30 1.81
N ASP A 80 -3.90 10.12 1.50
CA ASP A 80 -3.57 9.70 0.14
C ASP A 80 -4.77 9.01 -0.56
N MET A 81 -6.00 9.12 -0.03
CA MET A 81 -7.17 8.39 -0.56
C MET A 81 -7.53 8.86 -2.00
N PRO A 82 -7.81 7.94 -2.95
CA PRO A 82 -7.71 6.48 -2.84
C PRO A 82 -6.26 5.99 -2.84
N SER A 83 -5.81 5.44 -1.70
CA SER A 83 -4.40 5.12 -1.52
C SER A 83 -4.07 3.72 -2.02
N LYS A 84 -2.86 3.58 -2.60
CA LYS A 84 -2.28 2.26 -2.91
C LYS A 84 -2.13 1.40 -1.65
N LYS A 85 -1.95 2.04 -0.48
CA LYS A 85 -1.86 1.38 0.83
C LYS A 85 -3.18 0.67 1.16
N TYR A 86 -4.30 1.38 1.08
CA TYR A 86 -5.63 0.79 1.28
C TYR A 86 -5.89 -0.36 0.30
N CYS A 87 -5.60 -0.14 -0.99
CA CYS A 87 -5.79 -1.19 -2.00
C CYS A 87 -5.02 -2.47 -1.63
N LYS A 88 -3.75 -2.33 -1.22
CA LYS A 88 -2.94 -3.47 -0.77
C LYS A 88 -3.56 -4.21 0.42
N ILE A 89 -4.09 -3.48 1.40
CA ILE A 89 -4.80 -4.08 2.54
C ILE A 89 -6.05 -4.81 2.07
N ALA A 90 -6.92 -4.13 1.31
CA ALA A 90 -8.19 -4.67 0.85
C ALA A 90 -8.02 -5.94 0.00
N TYR A 91 -7.04 -5.97 -0.93
CA TYR A 91 -6.75 -7.14 -1.75
C TYR A 91 -6.16 -8.31 -0.97
N SER A 92 -5.53 -8.06 0.18
CA SER A 92 -4.99 -9.12 1.05
C SER A 92 -6.03 -9.75 1.98
N LEU A 93 -7.24 -9.18 2.05
CA LEU A 93 -8.28 -9.60 2.96
C LEU A 93 -9.38 -10.40 2.25
N PRO A 94 -10.04 -11.35 2.93
CA PRO A 94 -11.29 -11.90 2.45
C PRO A 94 -12.32 -10.77 2.22
N ARG A 95 -13.21 -10.95 1.24
CA ARG A 95 -14.19 -9.93 0.82
C ARG A 95 -15.01 -9.36 1.99
N ARG A 96 -15.40 -10.20 2.95
CA ARG A 96 -16.17 -9.80 4.14
C ARG A 96 -15.39 -8.84 5.04
N HIS A 97 -14.10 -9.11 5.25
CA HIS A 97 -13.19 -8.25 6.02
C HIS A 97 -12.94 -6.93 5.29
N ALA A 98 -12.66 -6.97 3.98
CA ALA A 98 -12.49 -5.76 3.18
C ALA A 98 -13.74 -4.85 3.23
N SER A 99 -14.94 -5.46 3.18
CA SER A 99 -16.22 -4.76 3.33
C SER A 99 -16.36 -4.10 4.71
N LEU A 100 -16.06 -4.82 5.79
CA LEU A 100 -16.13 -4.24 7.13
C LEU A 100 -15.09 -3.11 7.31
N LEU A 101 -13.88 -3.27 6.77
CA LEU A 101 -12.84 -2.25 6.86
C LEU A 101 -13.28 -0.95 6.17
N ILE A 102 -13.87 -1.00 4.97
CA ILE A 102 -14.34 0.23 4.31
C ILE A 102 -15.52 0.86 5.06
N GLN A 103 -16.39 0.06 5.67
CA GLN A 103 -17.48 0.57 6.51
C GLN A 103 -16.95 1.26 7.77
N LEU A 104 -15.94 0.70 8.43
CA LEU A 104 -15.26 1.34 9.56
C LEU A 104 -14.61 2.66 9.14
N ARG A 105 -13.90 2.69 8.01
CA ARG A 105 -13.24 3.89 7.49
C ARG A 105 -14.21 5.01 7.14
N THR A 106 -15.37 4.67 6.59
CA THR A 106 -16.36 5.66 6.15
C THR A 106 -17.42 5.97 7.23
N GLU A 107 -17.38 5.26 8.36
CA GLU A 107 -18.41 5.25 9.41
C GLU A 107 -19.81 4.82 8.90
N HIS A 108 -19.87 3.96 7.88
CA HIS A 108 -21.08 3.30 7.39
C HIS A 108 -21.15 1.85 7.89
N VAL A 109 -20.79 1.66 9.15
CA VAL A 109 -20.77 0.36 9.84
C VAL A 109 -21.98 0.28 10.77
N PRO A 110 -22.58 -0.91 11.03
CA PRO A 110 -23.77 -1.07 11.88
C PRO A 110 -23.51 -0.85 13.39
N LEU A 111 -22.92 0.29 13.75
CA LEU A 111 -22.91 0.84 15.11
C LEU A 111 -24.13 1.74 15.30
N ARG A 112 -24.55 1.96 16.55
CA ARG A 112 -25.83 2.63 16.86
C ARG A 112 -25.95 4.03 16.29
N ARG A 113 -24.87 4.83 16.20
CA ARG A 113 -24.94 6.14 15.53
C ARG A 113 -25.40 6.01 14.07
N HIS A 114 -24.85 5.06 13.32
CA HIS A 114 -25.19 4.84 11.92
C HIS A 114 -26.59 4.22 11.80
N LEU A 115 -26.91 3.21 12.61
CA LEU A 115 -28.22 2.58 12.62
C LEU A 115 -29.35 3.55 12.97
N HIS A 116 -29.14 4.45 13.94
CA HIS A 116 -30.11 5.49 14.31
C HIS A 116 -30.32 6.48 13.16
N ARG A 117 -29.25 6.85 12.45
CA ARG A 117 -29.37 7.69 11.23
C ARG A 117 -30.21 7.01 10.15
N MET A 118 -30.15 5.69 10.07
CA MET A 118 -30.98 4.86 9.18
C MET A 118 -32.36 4.53 9.77
N GLN A 119 -32.71 5.08 10.95
CA GLN A 119 -33.98 4.83 11.65
C GLN A 119 -34.22 3.35 12.02
N LEU A 120 -33.14 2.58 12.20
CA LEU A 120 -33.21 1.16 12.58
C LEU A 120 -33.11 0.90 14.09
N VAL A 121 -32.77 1.94 14.88
CA VAL A 121 -32.74 1.90 16.35
C VAL A 121 -33.15 3.26 16.90
N ASP A 122 -33.75 3.28 18.09
CA ASP A 122 -34.32 4.50 18.69
C ASP A 122 -33.28 5.46 19.29
N SER A 123 -32.04 5.01 19.46
CA SER A 123 -30.99 5.83 20.07
C SER A 123 -29.62 5.59 19.42
N PRO A 124 -28.83 6.65 19.18
CA PRO A 124 -27.46 6.54 18.68
C PRO A 124 -26.45 6.15 19.78
N ASN A 125 -26.89 5.99 21.03
CA ASN A 125 -26.02 5.86 22.20
C ASN A 125 -25.56 4.43 22.43
N CYS A 126 -24.30 4.28 22.84
CA CYS A 126 -23.68 3.02 23.17
C CYS A 126 -24.40 2.34 24.35
N GLN A 127 -24.67 1.03 24.22
CA GLN A 127 -25.35 0.24 25.25
C GLN A 127 -24.46 -0.09 26.46
N HIS A 128 -23.14 0.02 26.30
CA HIS A 128 -22.16 -0.29 27.35
C HIS A 128 -21.72 0.94 28.14
N CYS A 129 -22.36 2.09 27.92
CA CYS A 129 -21.96 3.37 28.49
C CYS A 129 -23.14 4.06 29.16
N ASP A 130 -23.04 4.31 30.46
CA ASP A 130 -24.11 4.99 31.22
C ASP A 130 -24.25 6.48 30.86
N ARG A 131 -23.22 7.07 30.27
CA ARG A 131 -23.15 8.53 29.97
C ARG A 131 -23.82 8.95 28.66
N GLY A 132 -24.60 8.08 28.02
CA GLY A 132 -25.28 8.41 26.77
C GLY A 132 -24.33 8.76 25.61
N VAL A 133 -23.11 8.20 25.60
CA VAL A 133 -22.11 8.48 24.57
C VAL A 133 -22.55 7.85 23.25
N ARG A 134 -22.52 8.60 22.15
CA ARG A 134 -22.85 8.10 20.81
C ARG A 134 -21.88 7.00 20.38
N GLU A 135 -22.40 5.86 19.91
CA GLU A 135 -21.57 4.74 19.45
C GLU A 135 -21.04 5.01 18.03
N MET A 136 -19.91 5.72 17.97
CA MET A 136 -19.15 5.97 16.73
C MET A 136 -17.97 5.00 16.61
N VAL A 137 -17.35 4.92 15.43
CA VAL A 137 -16.16 4.07 15.21
C VAL A 137 -15.03 4.42 16.18
N PHE A 138 -14.77 5.72 16.39
CA PHE A 138 -13.77 6.18 17.36
C PHE A 138 -14.06 5.65 18.78
N HIS A 139 -15.30 5.81 19.25
CA HIS A 139 -15.73 5.33 20.56
C HIS A 139 -15.59 3.81 20.67
N TYR A 140 -16.09 3.07 19.67
CA TYR A 140 -16.01 1.61 19.61
C TYR A 140 -14.57 1.10 19.70
N LEU A 141 -13.68 1.64 18.84
CA LEU A 141 -12.30 1.17 18.73
C LEU A 141 -11.41 1.63 19.88
N LEU A 142 -11.64 2.81 20.48
CA LEU A 142 -10.66 3.45 21.36
C LEU A 142 -11.17 3.76 22.78
N GLU A 143 -12.47 3.89 23.03
CA GLU A 143 -12.97 4.46 24.30
C GLU A 143 -13.95 3.58 25.08
N CYS A 144 -14.82 2.84 24.38
CA CYS A 144 -15.97 2.15 24.97
C CYS A 144 -15.57 1.22 26.12
N PRO A 145 -16.01 1.44 27.37
CA PRO A 145 -15.61 0.61 28.52
C PRO A 145 -15.97 -0.86 28.37
N GLY A 146 -17.08 -1.18 27.69
CA GLY A 146 -17.50 -2.56 27.41
C GLY A 146 -16.48 -3.39 26.62
N TYR A 147 -15.62 -2.74 25.83
CA TYR A 147 -14.59 -3.42 25.04
C TYR A 147 -13.18 -3.25 25.62
N ARG A 148 -13.05 -2.89 26.92
CA ARG A 148 -11.75 -2.67 27.57
C ARG A 148 -10.82 -3.88 27.46
N ASN A 149 -11.32 -5.09 27.67
CA ASN A 149 -10.48 -6.30 27.65
C ASN A 149 -9.96 -6.60 26.23
N ALA A 150 -10.83 -6.50 25.23
CA ALA A 150 -10.42 -6.64 23.82
C ALA A 150 -9.39 -5.57 23.43
N ARG A 151 -9.58 -4.30 23.85
CA ARG A 151 -8.58 -3.24 23.64
C ARG A 151 -7.27 -3.51 24.36
N ALA A 152 -7.30 -3.98 25.60
CA ALA A 152 -6.08 -4.32 26.34
C ALA A 152 -5.28 -5.43 25.64
N ARG A 153 -5.95 -6.38 25.00
CA ARG A 153 -5.28 -7.38 24.15
C ARG A 153 -4.70 -6.76 22.89
N LEU A 154 -5.47 -5.94 22.18
CA LEU A 154 -5.00 -5.19 21.01
C LEU A 154 -3.75 -4.36 21.33
N GLU A 155 -3.76 -3.64 22.45
CA GLU A 155 -2.62 -2.85 22.94
C GLU A 155 -1.38 -3.71 23.23
N ARG A 156 -1.55 -4.91 23.80
CA ARG A 156 -0.42 -5.83 24.02
C ARG A 156 0.18 -6.35 22.70
N GLU A 157 -0.62 -6.46 21.66
CA GLU A 157 -0.19 -7.01 20.37
C GLU A 157 0.52 -5.98 19.48
N ILE A 158 -0.04 -4.77 19.36
CA ILE A 158 0.47 -3.75 18.42
C ILE A 158 0.97 -2.48 19.12
N GLY A 159 0.99 -2.46 20.45
CA GLY A 159 1.57 -1.37 21.24
C GLY A 159 0.89 -0.02 21.01
N PRO A 160 1.66 1.09 20.87
CA PRO A 160 1.11 2.42 20.65
C PRO A 160 0.19 2.54 19.42
N ALA A 161 0.36 1.70 18.41
CA ALA A 161 -0.48 1.71 17.21
C ALA A 161 -1.96 1.41 17.52
N ALA A 162 -2.24 0.68 18.61
CA ALA A 162 -3.60 0.39 19.08
C ALA A 162 -4.39 1.65 19.46
N LYS A 163 -3.70 2.75 19.80
CA LYS A 163 -4.32 4.01 20.22
C LYS A 163 -4.56 4.98 19.06
N SER A 164 -4.22 4.58 17.83
CA SER A 164 -4.31 5.41 16.64
C SER A 164 -5.28 4.85 15.62
N ILE A 165 -6.40 5.55 15.41
CA ILE A 165 -7.40 5.16 14.40
C ILE A 165 -6.79 5.09 12.99
N ARG A 166 -5.83 5.96 12.68
CA ARG A 166 -5.08 5.99 11.42
C ARG A 166 -4.33 4.68 11.20
N HIS A 167 -3.59 4.24 12.22
CA HIS A 167 -2.83 3.00 12.14
C HIS A 167 -3.77 1.79 12.11
N LEU A 168 -4.82 1.75 12.93
CA LEU A 168 -5.76 0.62 12.93
C LEU A 168 -6.43 0.42 11.57
N LEU A 169 -6.85 1.50 10.90
CA LEU A 169 -7.67 1.41 9.68
C LEU A 169 -6.89 1.55 8.36
N ASN A 170 -5.57 1.79 8.41
CA ASN A 170 -4.77 2.06 7.21
C ASN A 170 -3.35 1.42 7.22
N SER A 171 -3.12 0.37 8.01
CA SER A 171 -1.85 -0.36 8.03
C SER A 171 -2.04 -1.87 7.80
N THR A 172 -1.16 -2.46 6.99
CA THR A 172 -1.12 -3.91 6.75
C THR A 172 -0.66 -4.69 7.98
N GLU A 173 0.09 -4.04 8.87
CA GLU A 173 0.68 -4.63 10.07
C GLU A 173 -0.37 -4.76 11.19
N THR A 174 -1.29 -3.80 11.30
CA THR A 174 -2.29 -3.74 12.37
C THR A 174 -3.61 -4.41 12.01
N VAL A 175 -3.92 -4.58 10.73
CA VAL A 175 -5.25 -5.01 10.26
C VAL A 175 -5.69 -6.34 10.85
N ARG A 176 -4.75 -7.27 11.05
CA ARG A 176 -5.02 -8.56 11.68
C ARG A 176 -5.46 -8.41 13.13
N ALA A 177 -4.69 -7.65 13.91
CA ALA A 177 -4.98 -7.36 15.31
C ALA A 177 -6.32 -6.62 15.44
N LEU A 178 -6.62 -5.69 14.52
CA LEU A 178 -7.92 -5.03 14.43
C LEU A 178 -9.06 -6.04 14.26
N PHE A 179 -8.97 -6.97 13.30
CA PHE A 179 -10.04 -7.95 13.10
C PHE A 179 -10.18 -8.92 14.26
N ARG A 180 -9.08 -9.23 14.95
CA ARG A 180 -9.13 -10.01 16.19
C ARG A 180 -9.83 -9.24 17.31
N PHE A 181 -9.54 -7.95 17.49
CA PHE A 181 -10.31 -7.07 18.38
C PHE A 181 -11.79 -7.11 18.02
N VAL A 182 -12.13 -6.93 16.74
CA VAL A 182 -13.51 -6.94 16.26
C VAL A 182 -14.20 -8.26 16.58
N HIS A 183 -13.55 -9.40 16.33
CA HIS A 183 -14.02 -10.73 16.69
C HIS A 183 -14.25 -10.84 18.20
N ASP A 184 -13.26 -10.48 19.02
CA ASP A 184 -13.31 -10.55 20.49
C ASP A 184 -14.45 -9.68 21.07
N THR A 185 -14.83 -8.58 20.41
CA THR A 185 -15.96 -7.75 20.86
C THR A 185 -17.32 -8.40 20.61
N GLY A 186 -17.42 -9.36 19.70
CA GLY A 186 -18.71 -9.92 19.25
C GLY A 186 -19.66 -8.93 18.58
N ARG A 187 -19.25 -7.67 18.37
CA ARG A 187 -20.16 -6.56 18.01
C ARG A 187 -20.84 -6.78 16.66
N PHE A 188 -20.15 -7.46 15.75
CA PHE A 188 -20.59 -7.68 14.38
C PHE A 188 -20.81 -9.16 14.04
N THR A 189 -20.83 -10.05 15.04
CA THR A 189 -20.97 -11.50 14.82
C THR A 189 -22.29 -11.83 14.12
N ALA A 190 -23.39 -11.14 14.45
CA ALA A 190 -24.69 -11.36 13.80
C ALA A 190 -24.69 -11.02 12.30
N THR A 191 -23.86 -10.06 11.86
CA THR A 191 -23.84 -9.58 10.47
C THR A 191 -22.74 -10.25 9.64
N TYR A 192 -21.58 -10.51 10.24
CA TYR A 192 -20.38 -10.98 9.52
C TYR A 192 -19.90 -12.37 9.94
N GLY A 193 -20.50 -12.97 10.97
CA GLY A 193 -20.04 -14.23 11.54
C GLY A 193 -18.64 -14.13 12.14
N ASP A 194 -17.85 -15.18 11.97
CA ASP A 194 -16.48 -15.24 12.47
C ASP A 194 -15.51 -14.38 11.61
N LEU A 195 -14.93 -13.39 12.28
CA LEU A 195 -13.96 -12.45 11.74
C LEU A 195 -12.51 -12.73 12.14
N ALA A 196 -12.22 -13.81 12.89
CA ALA A 196 -10.85 -14.18 13.22
C ALA A 196 -10.05 -14.50 11.95
N LEU A 197 -8.90 -13.85 11.79
CA LEU A 197 -7.98 -14.13 10.69
C LEU A 197 -6.95 -15.16 11.16
N ALA A 198 -6.85 -16.29 10.44
CA ALA A 198 -5.90 -17.37 10.73
C ALA A 198 -4.46 -16.85 10.76
N GLU A 199 -3.67 -17.27 11.76
CA GLU A 199 -2.26 -16.87 11.92
C GLU A 199 -1.47 -17.07 10.62
N PRO A 200 -0.56 -16.13 10.26
CA PRO A 200 0.29 -16.37 9.12
C PRO A 200 1.20 -17.55 9.44
N GLU A 201 1.26 -18.55 8.56
CA GLU A 201 2.29 -19.58 8.65
C GLU A 201 3.66 -18.89 8.76
N GLU A 202 4.46 -19.28 9.76
CA GLU A 202 5.77 -18.68 9.99
C GLU A 202 6.58 -18.72 8.70
N ARG A 203 6.84 -17.54 8.10
CA ARG A 203 7.84 -17.44 7.04
C ARG A 203 9.19 -17.77 7.67
N GLY A 204 9.64 -19.00 7.45
CA GLY A 204 10.96 -19.48 7.86
C GLY A 204 12.02 -18.41 7.62
N LYS A 205 12.74 -18.07 8.69
CA LYS A 205 13.85 -17.13 8.69
C LYS A 205 14.81 -17.50 7.56
N LYS A 206 14.76 -16.79 6.43
CA LYS A 206 15.79 -16.91 5.38
C LYS A 206 17.09 -16.42 5.99
N GLY A 207 17.93 -17.37 6.41
CA GLY A 207 19.26 -17.11 6.93
C GLY A 207 20.04 -16.23 5.97
N LYS A 208 20.62 -15.15 6.50
CA LYS A 208 21.65 -14.36 5.82
C LYS A 208 22.75 -15.32 5.35
N LYS A 209 22.82 -15.60 4.05
CA LYS A 209 24.02 -16.18 3.44
C LYS A 209 25.15 -15.16 3.65
N LYS A 210 26.06 -15.45 4.58
CA LYS A 210 27.35 -14.77 4.70
C LYS A 210 28.11 -15.02 3.39
N THR A 211 28.40 -13.97 2.66
CA THR A 211 29.41 -13.98 1.59
C THR A 211 30.78 -14.21 2.22
N PRO A 212 31.62 -15.14 1.72
CA PRO A 212 32.98 -15.29 2.21
C PRO A 212 33.83 -14.12 1.70
N GLY A 213 34.55 -13.48 2.62
CA GLY A 213 35.49 -12.41 2.34
C GLY A 213 36.65 -12.91 1.49
N ARG A 214 36.96 -12.15 0.44
CA ARG A 214 38.07 -12.39 -0.48
C ARG A 214 39.38 -12.15 0.27
N GLY A 215 40.09 -13.22 0.61
CA GLY A 215 41.43 -13.17 1.20
C GLY A 215 42.42 -12.50 0.24
N ARG A 216 43.17 -11.53 0.76
CA ARG A 216 44.25 -10.82 0.08
C ARG A 216 45.45 -11.77 0.00
N HIS A 217 45.81 -12.23 -1.21
CA HIS A 217 47.07 -12.93 -1.44
C HIS A 217 48.20 -11.88 -1.38
N VAL A 218 49.13 -12.07 -0.46
CA VAL A 218 50.42 -11.38 -0.41
C VAL A 218 51.40 -12.32 -1.13
N GLU A 219 51.89 -11.92 -2.30
CA GLU A 219 52.98 -12.62 -2.98
C GLU A 219 54.29 -12.36 -2.24
N GLY A 220 54.94 -13.45 -1.82
CA GLY A 220 56.26 -13.47 -1.22
C GLY A 220 57.33 -13.19 -2.26
N ARG A 221 58.23 -12.27 -1.89
CA ARG A 221 59.48 -11.96 -2.59
C ARG A 221 60.43 -13.15 -2.41
N GLN A 222 60.78 -13.84 -3.49
CA GLN A 222 61.93 -14.74 -3.50
C GLN A 222 63.14 -14.01 -4.09
N GLU A 223 64.18 -13.94 -3.28
CA GLU A 223 65.54 -13.62 -3.63
C GLU A 223 66.10 -14.73 -4.53
N THR A 224 66.76 -14.35 -5.62
CA THR A 224 67.76 -15.17 -6.28
C THR A 224 68.95 -14.26 -6.58
N GLY A 225 70.05 -14.48 -5.86
CA GLY A 225 71.36 -14.03 -6.28
C GLY A 225 71.91 -14.94 -7.39
N ASP A 226 72.75 -14.37 -8.24
CA ASP A 226 74.05 -14.93 -8.64
C ASP A 226 74.69 -14.00 -9.68
N GLY A 227 76.00 -13.76 -9.53
CA GLY A 227 76.88 -13.17 -10.55
C GLY A 227 77.53 -11.85 -10.17
#